data_AF-A0A9D9HSQ1-F1
#
_entry.id   AF-A0A9D9HSQ1-F1
#
_cell.length_a   1.000
_cell.length_b   1.000
_cell.length_c   1.000
_cell.angle_alpha   90.00
_cell.angle_beta   90.00
_cell.angle_gamma   90.00
#
_symmetry.space_group_name_H-M   'P 1'
#
loop_
_entity.id
_entity.type
_entity.pdbx_description
1 polymer ?
#
loop_
_entity_poly.entity_id
_entity_poly.type
_entity_poly.pdbx_seq_one_letter_code
_entity_poly.pdbx_strand_id
1 'polypeptide(L)'
;MQEGVFEGANQADFADKKTLYTIKEMPKDDYQVIRVPDMTAYRYVRYVSPKGGNGNVAEIEFYGEKGKKLTGKNIGTPGAWYNGTTTCDKAFDGNIYTFFDAPEGKGDFAWTGLDLGKPQSICEIRYCPRIEDGRITSGRTYELYYWNNNEWEVVERKKAESEQLIFQVPANGLFYLRDTKNDVESHKFFTVKEGKQVWL
;
A
#
# COMPACT_ATOMS: atom_id res chain seq x y z
N MET A 1 -0.37 -8.90 -5.49
CA MET A 1 0.97 -9.11 -4.88
C MET A 1 1.30 -10.58 -4.65
N GLN A 2 0.33 -11.48 -4.44
CA GLN A 2 0.59 -12.92 -4.38
C GLN A 2 1.44 -13.38 -5.59
N GLU A 3 2.41 -14.26 -5.34
CA GLU A 3 3.47 -14.71 -6.27
C GLU A 3 4.52 -13.64 -6.65
N GLY A 4 4.42 -12.42 -6.13
CA GLY A 4 5.47 -11.42 -6.23
C GLY A 4 6.70 -11.79 -5.41
N VAL A 5 7.87 -11.29 -5.82
CA VAL A 5 9.16 -11.66 -5.22
C VAL A 5 9.96 -10.44 -4.78
N PHE A 6 10.66 -10.57 -3.67
CA PHE A 6 11.73 -9.67 -3.28
C PHE A 6 13.07 -10.29 -3.66
N GLU A 7 13.94 -9.49 -4.25
CA GLU A 7 15.22 -9.94 -4.80
C GLU A 7 16.35 -9.00 -4.37
N GLY A 8 17.52 -9.57 -4.15
CA GLY A 8 18.79 -8.86 -3.95
C GLY A 8 19.76 -9.19 -5.09
N ALA A 9 20.55 -8.21 -5.53
CA ALA A 9 21.56 -8.36 -6.57
C ALA A 9 22.79 -7.46 -6.31
N ASN A 10 23.90 -7.75 -6.98
CA ASN A 10 25.08 -6.88 -6.99
C ASN A 10 25.39 -6.32 -8.39
N GLN A 11 24.71 -6.80 -9.43
CA GLN A 11 24.69 -6.18 -10.77
C GLN A 11 23.41 -5.35 -10.97
N ALA A 12 23.54 -4.18 -11.61
CA ALA A 12 22.46 -3.21 -11.77
C ALA A 12 21.30 -3.70 -12.66
N ASP A 13 21.57 -4.68 -13.52
CA ASP A 13 20.59 -5.34 -14.38
C ASP A 13 19.93 -6.56 -13.71
N PHE A 14 20.29 -6.87 -12.46
CA PHE A 14 19.82 -8.03 -11.71
C PHE A 14 20.13 -9.38 -12.39
N ALA A 15 21.21 -9.47 -13.18
CA ALA A 15 21.66 -10.73 -13.78
C ALA A 15 22.07 -11.76 -12.72
N ASP A 16 22.62 -11.31 -11.59
CA ASP A 16 23.08 -12.13 -10.45
C ASP A 16 22.07 -12.19 -9.28
N LYS A 17 20.81 -11.85 -9.55
CA LYS A 17 19.78 -11.77 -8.52
C LYS A 17 19.60 -13.08 -7.76
N LYS A 18 19.26 -12.94 -6.48
CA LYS A 18 18.78 -14.00 -5.59
C LYS A 18 17.44 -13.60 -4.99
N THR A 19 16.49 -14.53 -4.98
CA THR A 19 15.21 -14.36 -4.30
C THR A 19 15.42 -14.36 -2.80
N LEU A 20 15.04 -13.26 -2.14
CA LEU A 20 15.06 -13.11 -0.69
C LEU A 20 13.76 -13.58 -0.06
N TYR A 21 12.63 -13.35 -0.74
CA TYR A 21 11.30 -13.76 -0.30
C TYR A 21 10.32 -13.87 -1.47
N THR A 22 9.37 -14.81 -1.36
CA THR A 22 8.23 -14.94 -2.28
C THR A 22 6.94 -14.77 -1.48
N ILE A 23 6.06 -13.89 -1.94
CA ILE A 23 4.75 -13.64 -1.33
C ILE A 23 3.81 -14.79 -1.70
N LYS A 24 3.63 -15.76 -0.80
CA LYS A 24 2.84 -16.99 -1.08
C LYS A 24 1.32 -16.78 -1.02
N GLU A 25 0.87 -15.84 -0.21
CA GLU A 25 -0.54 -15.56 0.04
C GLU A 25 -0.82 -14.07 -0.18
N MET A 26 -2.07 -13.72 -0.48
CA MET A 26 -2.44 -12.31 -0.60
C MET A 26 -2.17 -11.61 0.75
N PRO A 27 -1.37 -10.53 0.79
CA PRO A 27 -1.09 -9.82 2.03
C PRO A 27 -2.35 -9.18 2.59
N LYS A 28 -2.41 -9.05 3.92
CA LYS A 28 -3.45 -8.27 4.59
C LYS A 28 -3.24 -6.79 4.31
N ASP A 29 -4.29 -6.01 4.53
CA ASP A 29 -4.27 -4.55 4.49
C ASP A 29 -3.54 -4.00 5.73
N ASP A 30 -2.25 -4.29 5.88
CA ASP A 30 -1.31 -3.73 6.86
C ASP A 30 0.13 -4.09 6.47
N TYR A 31 1.12 -3.62 7.23
CA TYR A 31 2.50 -4.08 7.10
C TYR A 31 2.60 -5.59 7.32
N GLN A 32 3.22 -6.23 6.35
CA GLN A 32 3.75 -7.58 6.45
C GLN A 32 5.22 -7.47 6.84
N VAL A 33 5.64 -8.25 7.83
CA VAL A 33 7.04 -8.25 8.33
C VAL A 33 7.66 -9.61 8.08
N ILE A 34 8.72 -9.64 7.29
CA ILE A 34 9.39 -10.86 6.83
C ILE A 34 10.84 -10.85 7.29
N ARG A 35 11.26 -11.91 7.98
CA ARG A 35 12.67 -12.16 8.28
C ARG A 35 13.36 -12.79 7.07
N VAL A 36 14.51 -12.25 6.72
CA VAL A 36 15.37 -12.77 5.66
C VAL A 36 16.56 -13.47 6.31
N PRO A 37 16.67 -14.81 6.23
CA PRO A 37 17.77 -15.55 6.84
C PRO A 37 19.08 -15.43 6.05
N ASP A 38 19.03 -14.85 4.85
CA ASP A 38 20.19 -14.66 3.99
C ASP A 38 21.07 -13.52 4.48
N MET A 39 22.32 -13.85 4.84
CA MET A 39 23.30 -12.87 5.32
C MET A 39 24.13 -12.24 4.19
N THR A 40 23.91 -12.65 2.94
CA THR A 40 24.60 -12.10 1.76
C THR A 40 24.33 -10.59 1.65
N ALA A 41 25.36 -9.82 1.32
CA ALA A 41 25.24 -8.38 1.10
C ALA A 41 24.84 -8.08 -0.36
N TYR A 42 23.88 -7.19 -0.54
CA TYR A 42 23.34 -6.77 -1.82
C TYR A 42 23.43 -5.27 -1.99
N ARG A 43 23.85 -4.80 -3.17
CA ARG A 43 23.81 -3.37 -3.51
C ARG A 43 22.43 -2.97 -4.03
N TYR A 44 21.80 -3.83 -4.81
CA TYR A 44 20.49 -3.59 -5.40
C TYR A 44 19.45 -4.50 -4.75
N VAL A 45 18.32 -3.93 -4.36
CA VAL A 45 17.19 -4.67 -3.80
C VAL A 45 15.92 -4.23 -4.50
N ARG A 46 15.00 -5.15 -4.78
CA ARG A 46 13.73 -4.81 -5.43
C ARG A 46 12.60 -5.75 -5.03
N TYR A 47 11.39 -5.27 -5.24
CA TYR A 47 10.18 -6.06 -5.38
C TYR A 47 9.79 -6.15 -6.85
N VAL A 48 9.43 -7.35 -7.31
CA VAL A 48 8.90 -7.63 -8.64
C VAL A 48 7.50 -8.21 -8.50
N SER A 49 6.52 -7.61 -9.16
CA SER A 49 5.15 -8.08 -9.17
C SER A 49 5.02 -9.44 -9.86
N PRO A 50 3.97 -10.23 -9.54
CA PRO A 50 3.65 -11.40 -10.34
C PRO A 50 3.35 -11.01 -11.80
N LYS A 51 3.37 -11.99 -12.71
CA LYS A 51 2.92 -11.79 -14.09
C LYS A 51 1.51 -11.16 -14.11
N GLY A 52 1.31 -10.14 -14.94
CA GLY A 52 0.08 -9.35 -14.99
C GLY A 52 -0.16 -8.38 -13.82
N GLY A 53 0.75 -8.26 -12.85
CA GLY A 53 0.63 -7.32 -11.73
C GLY A 53 1.29 -5.95 -11.97
N ASN A 54 0.62 -4.86 -11.57
CA ASN A 54 1.09 -3.47 -11.80
C ASN A 54 1.95 -2.89 -10.67
N GLY A 55 2.64 -3.74 -9.89
CA GLY A 55 3.43 -3.28 -8.73
C GLY A 55 2.58 -3.08 -7.47
N ASN A 56 1.46 -2.36 -7.55
CA ASN A 56 0.44 -2.15 -6.50
C ASN A 56 0.90 -2.38 -5.05
N VAL A 57 1.93 -1.63 -4.65
CA VAL A 57 2.55 -1.69 -3.32
C VAL A 57 2.60 -0.27 -2.78
N ALA A 58 2.17 -0.10 -1.53
CA ALA A 58 2.11 1.20 -0.87
C ALA A 58 3.45 1.59 -0.27
N GLU A 59 4.09 0.68 0.46
CA GLU A 59 5.39 0.95 1.10
C GLU A 59 6.22 -0.34 1.17
N ILE A 60 7.54 -0.19 1.04
CA ILE A 60 8.56 -1.22 1.23
C ILE A 60 9.68 -0.62 2.09
N GLU A 61 10.08 -1.37 3.11
CA GLU A 61 11.23 -1.04 3.94
C GLU A 61 12.20 -2.23 3.98
N PHE A 62 13.46 -1.96 3.70
CA PHE A 62 14.54 -2.93 3.87
C PHE A 62 15.32 -2.60 5.14
N TYR A 63 15.56 -3.61 5.96
CA TYR A 63 16.31 -3.48 7.20
C TYR A 63 17.56 -4.35 7.17
N GLY A 64 18.69 -3.74 7.51
CA GLY A 64 19.95 -4.42 7.74
C GLY A 64 20.17 -4.73 9.22
N GLU A 65 21.38 -5.16 9.55
CA GLU A 65 21.76 -5.56 10.90
C GLU A 65 21.37 -4.53 11.97
N LYS A 66 21.05 -5.05 13.17
CA LYS A 66 20.63 -4.25 14.33
C LYS A 66 19.37 -3.40 14.08
N GLY A 67 18.53 -3.78 13.12
CA GLY A 67 17.26 -3.10 12.83
C GLY A 67 17.45 -1.75 12.14
N LYS A 68 18.56 -1.53 11.44
CA LYS A 68 18.80 -0.29 10.70
C LYS A 68 17.98 -0.27 9.41
N LYS A 69 17.02 0.66 9.29
CA LYS A 69 16.34 0.94 8.00
C LYS A 69 17.37 1.39 6.98
N LEU A 70 17.40 0.72 5.84
CA LEU A 70 18.29 1.02 4.73
C LEU A 70 17.60 2.01 3.79
N THR A 71 18.40 2.91 3.22
CA THR A 71 17.97 3.90 2.25
C THR A 71 18.86 3.83 1.03
N GLY A 72 18.37 4.32 -0.11
CA GLY A 72 19.08 4.27 -1.37
C GLY A 72 18.41 5.13 -2.43
N LYS A 73 19.01 5.15 -3.62
CA LYS A 73 18.40 5.78 -4.78
C LYS A 73 17.29 4.87 -5.32
N ASN A 74 16.10 5.42 -5.51
CA ASN A 74 14.99 4.70 -6.11
C ASN A 74 15.29 4.30 -7.56
N ILE A 75 14.94 3.06 -7.89
CA ILE A 75 15.07 2.44 -9.21
C ILE A 75 13.85 1.57 -9.46
N GLY A 76 13.37 1.48 -10.70
CA GLY A 76 12.17 0.71 -10.98
C GLY A 76 11.63 0.93 -12.37
N THR A 77 10.42 0.42 -12.57
CA THR A 77 9.65 0.63 -13.79
C THR A 77 9.30 2.12 -13.91
N PRO A 78 9.74 2.82 -14.98
CA PRO A 78 9.50 4.25 -15.11
C PRO A 78 8.05 4.54 -15.46
N GLY A 79 7.54 5.68 -14.97
CA GLY A 79 6.19 6.16 -15.21
C GLY A 79 5.17 5.61 -14.21
N ALA A 80 3.91 5.95 -14.47
CA ALA A 80 2.76 5.55 -13.67
C ALA A 80 1.56 5.27 -14.57
N TRP A 81 0.57 4.55 -14.05
CA TRP A 81 -0.74 4.38 -14.68
C TRP A 81 -1.29 5.75 -15.11
N TYR A 82 -1.78 5.84 -16.35
CA TYR A 82 -2.35 7.06 -16.95
C TYR A 82 -1.47 8.31 -16.84
N ASN A 83 -0.14 8.16 -16.83
CA ASN A 83 0.82 9.25 -16.60
C ASN A 83 0.56 10.04 -15.31
N GLY A 84 0.03 9.38 -14.28
CA GLY A 84 -0.23 9.94 -12.96
C GLY A 84 1.03 10.11 -12.12
N THR A 85 0.85 10.20 -10.80
CA THR A 85 1.91 10.44 -9.81
C THR A 85 2.28 9.21 -8.97
N THR A 86 1.69 8.06 -9.27
CA THR A 86 1.89 6.77 -8.56
C THR A 86 3.12 6.02 -9.09
N THR A 87 4.25 6.72 -9.19
CA THR A 87 5.52 6.21 -9.72
C THR A 87 6.23 5.28 -8.73
N CYS A 88 7.27 4.58 -9.19
CA CYS A 88 7.97 3.56 -8.39
C CYS A 88 8.53 4.06 -7.04
N ASP A 89 8.87 5.36 -6.92
CA ASP A 89 9.33 5.99 -5.68
C ASP A 89 8.28 6.02 -4.57
N LYS A 90 7.00 5.92 -4.90
CA LYS A 90 5.92 5.91 -3.91
C LYS A 90 5.97 4.72 -2.98
N ALA A 91 6.64 3.63 -3.36
CA ALA A 91 6.85 2.49 -2.49
C ALA A 91 7.90 2.74 -1.38
N PHE A 92 8.51 3.94 -1.31
CA PHE A 92 9.61 4.24 -0.38
C PHE A 92 9.54 5.66 0.20
N ASP A 93 8.38 6.32 0.10
CA ASP A 93 8.21 7.71 0.54
C ASP A 93 7.75 7.83 2.01
N GLY A 94 7.55 6.68 2.69
CA GLY A 94 7.11 6.64 4.08
C GLY A 94 5.62 6.87 4.24
N ASN A 95 4.84 6.88 3.15
CA ASN A 95 3.43 7.17 3.16
C ASN A 95 2.62 5.99 2.61
N ILE A 96 2.01 5.20 3.50
CA ILE A 96 1.18 4.06 3.13
C ILE A 96 -0.12 4.40 2.38
N TYR A 97 -0.40 5.70 2.14
CA TYR A 97 -1.55 6.18 1.36
C TYR A 97 -1.17 6.56 -0.08
N THR A 98 0.13 6.64 -0.40
CA THR A 98 0.61 6.64 -1.78
C THR A 98 1.01 5.22 -2.16
N PHE A 99 1.12 4.94 -3.45
CA PHE A 99 1.49 3.61 -3.93
C PHE A 99 2.12 3.68 -5.31
N PHE A 100 2.89 2.65 -5.63
CA PHE A 100 3.35 2.40 -6.98
C PHE A 100 2.26 1.71 -7.80
N ASP A 101 1.94 2.27 -8.97
CA ASP A 101 1.05 1.69 -9.98
C ASP A 101 1.67 1.90 -11.37
N ALA A 102 2.18 0.81 -11.95
CA ALA A 102 2.94 0.86 -13.18
C ALA A 102 2.10 1.37 -14.38
N PRO A 103 2.75 1.91 -15.43
CA PRO A 103 2.06 2.30 -16.65
C PRO A 103 1.26 1.16 -17.30
N GLU A 104 0.22 1.53 -18.03
CA GLU A 104 -0.54 0.58 -18.84
C GLU A 104 0.35 -0.16 -19.84
N GLY A 105 0.12 -1.47 -20.02
CA GLY A 105 0.95 -2.32 -20.87
C GLY A 105 2.34 -2.67 -20.31
N LYS A 106 2.67 -2.24 -19.08
CA LYS A 106 3.88 -2.66 -18.34
C LYS A 106 3.60 -3.62 -17.19
N GLY A 107 2.37 -4.15 -17.09
CA GLY A 107 1.91 -5.02 -16.01
C GLY A 107 2.54 -6.41 -15.94
N ASP A 108 3.38 -6.79 -16.90
CA ASP A 108 4.16 -8.03 -16.77
C ASP A 108 5.47 -7.75 -16.03
N PHE A 109 5.50 -8.11 -14.74
CA PHE A 109 6.67 -7.99 -13.86
C PHE A 109 7.11 -6.54 -13.59
N ALA A 110 6.15 -5.64 -13.41
CA ALA A 110 6.41 -4.31 -12.87
C ALA A 110 7.20 -4.40 -11.56
N TRP A 111 8.18 -3.54 -11.39
CA TRP A 111 9.11 -3.63 -10.26
C TRP A 111 9.53 -2.26 -9.74
N THR A 112 9.89 -2.23 -8.45
CA THR A 112 10.43 -1.05 -7.76
C THR A 112 11.47 -1.49 -6.72
N GLY A 113 12.47 -0.67 -6.45
CA GLY A 113 13.64 -1.04 -5.67
C GLY A 113 14.58 0.11 -5.35
N LEU A 114 15.70 -0.22 -4.71
CA LEU A 114 16.75 0.71 -4.32
C LEU A 114 18.12 0.26 -4.83
N ASP A 115 18.91 1.21 -5.34
CA ASP A 115 20.38 1.15 -5.30
C ASP A 115 20.83 1.69 -3.95
N LEU A 116 21.29 0.81 -3.06
CA LEU A 116 21.77 1.15 -1.71
C LEU A 116 23.12 1.88 -1.74
N GLY A 117 23.74 2.05 -2.91
CA GLY A 117 25.05 2.68 -3.12
C GLY A 117 26.23 1.80 -2.75
N LYS A 118 26.03 0.84 -1.84
CA LYS A 118 27.01 -0.18 -1.46
C LYS A 118 26.30 -1.48 -1.05
N PRO A 119 26.95 -2.65 -1.16
CA PRO A 119 26.39 -3.89 -0.65
C PRO A 119 26.08 -3.83 0.84
N GLN A 120 24.86 -4.17 1.23
CA GLN A 120 24.40 -4.29 2.62
C GLN A 120 23.61 -5.59 2.79
N SER A 121 23.77 -6.28 3.92
CA SER A 121 22.95 -7.46 4.24
C SER A 121 21.53 -7.04 4.62
N ILE A 122 20.55 -7.82 4.19
CA ILE A 122 19.11 -7.58 4.45
C ILE A 122 18.64 -8.65 5.42
N CYS A 123 18.25 -8.27 6.64
CA CYS A 123 17.74 -9.22 7.64
C CYS A 123 16.22 -9.18 7.78
N GLU A 124 15.58 -8.09 7.36
CA GLU A 124 14.13 -7.93 7.43
C GLU A 124 13.60 -7.09 6.26
N ILE A 125 12.44 -7.48 5.75
CA ILE A 125 11.66 -6.75 4.75
C ILE A 125 10.33 -6.45 5.39
N ARG A 126 9.92 -5.18 5.36
CA ARG A 126 8.53 -4.80 5.62
C ARG A 126 7.90 -4.33 4.33
N TYR A 127 6.66 -4.69 4.11
CA TYR A 127 5.92 -4.16 2.97
C TYR A 127 4.43 -4.05 3.28
N CYS A 128 3.78 -3.06 2.68
CA CYS A 128 2.36 -2.82 2.79
C CYS A 128 1.76 -2.85 1.37
N PRO A 129 0.73 -3.66 1.07
CA PRO A 129 0.12 -3.67 -0.25
C PRO A 129 -0.46 -2.29 -0.59
N ARG A 130 -0.74 -2.01 -1.87
CA ARG A 130 -1.67 -0.91 -2.18
C ARG A 130 -2.96 -1.20 -1.43
N ILE A 131 -3.38 -0.26 -0.61
CA ILE A 131 -4.72 -0.29 -0.02
C ILE A 131 -5.58 0.65 -0.83
N GLU A 132 -6.70 0.14 -1.34
CA GLU A 132 -7.69 0.98 -2.00
C GLU A 132 -8.28 1.96 -0.97
N ASP A 133 -8.30 3.25 -1.32
CA ASP A 133 -8.77 4.35 -0.49
C ASP A 133 -10.19 4.08 0.04
N GLY A 134 -10.23 3.53 1.26
CA GLY A 134 -11.42 3.38 2.10
C GLY A 134 -11.07 3.41 3.58
N ARG A 135 -9.80 3.68 3.91
CA ARG A 135 -9.34 3.86 5.29
C ARG A 135 -9.59 5.27 5.75
N ILE A 136 -9.90 5.38 7.03
CA ILE A 136 -9.84 6.66 7.73
C ILE A 136 -8.37 7.05 7.87
N THR A 137 -8.02 8.25 7.45
CA THR A 137 -6.70 8.85 7.54
C THR A 137 -6.74 9.93 8.62
N SER A 138 -5.90 9.79 9.66
CA SER A 138 -5.74 10.83 10.67
C SER A 138 -5.39 12.19 10.04
N GLY A 139 -5.99 13.26 10.54
CA GLY A 139 -5.88 14.61 10.01
C GLY A 139 -6.86 14.96 8.89
N ARG A 140 -7.52 13.99 8.24
CA ARG A 140 -8.54 14.23 7.20
C ARG A 140 -9.93 14.40 7.81
N THR A 141 -10.81 15.04 7.05
CA THR A 141 -12.21 15.28 7.46
C THR A 141 -13.14 14.43 6.62
N TYR A 142 -14.03 13.71 7.29
CA TYR A 142 -14.98 12.79 6.69
C TYR A 142 -16.41 13.19 7.01
N GLU A 143 -17.33 12.88 6.11
CA GLU A 143 -18.78 13.04 6.28
C GLU A 143 -19.45 11.68 6.19
N LEU A 144 -20.21 11.32 7.22
CA LEU A 144 -21.06 10.14 7.19
C LEU A 144 -22.41 10.51 6.59
N TYR A 145 -22.84 9.78 5.58
CA TYR A 145 -24.14 9.93 4.94
C TYR A 145 -25.07 8.80 5.34
N TYR A 146 -26.37 9.11 5.44
CA TYR A 146 -27.45 8.19 5.74
C TYR A 146 -28.56 8.33 4.69
N TRP A 147 -29.08 7.20 4.22
CA TRP A 147 -30.20 7.18 3.28
C TRP A 147 -31.52 7.37 4.02
N ASN A 148 -32.21 8.46 3.74
CA ASN A 148 -33.48 8.82 4.37
C ASN A 148 -34.45 9.38 3.33
N ASN A 149 -35.71 8.93 3.31
CA ASN A 149 -36.77 9.48 2.45
C ASN A 149 -36.37 9.70 0.97
N ASN A 150 -35.61 8.75 0.40
CA ASN A 150 -35.07 8.79 -0.97
C ASN A 150 -34.00 9.85 -1.24
N GLU A 151 -33.36 10.38 -0.20
CA GLU A 151 -32.26 11.33 -0.30
C GLU A 151 -31.10 10.94 0.63
N TRP A 152 -29.90 11.42 0.32
CA TRP A 152 -28.72 11.28 1.17
C TRP A 152 -28.58 12.47 2.09
N GLU A 153 -28.60 12.22 3.40
CA GLU A 153 -28.43 13.25 4.42
C GLU A 153 -27.09 13.07 5.15
N VAL A 154 -26.39 14.17 5.46
CA VAL A 154 -25.17 14.13 6.28
C VAL A 154 -25.57 13.92 7.73
N VAL A 155 -25.12 12.81 8.32
CA VAL A 155 -25.26 12.53 9.76
C VAL A 155 -24.33 13.42 10.57
N GLU A 156 -23.04 13.41 10.23
CA GLU A 156 -22.02 14.15 10.96
C GLU A 156 -20.75 14.30 10.12
N ARG A 157 -20.07 15.44 10.29
CA ARG A 157 -18.73 15.70 9.76
C ARG A 157 -17.71 15.60 10.89
N LYS A 158 -16.68 14.77 10.73
CA LYS A 158 -15.62 14.58 11.74
C LYS A 158 -14.22 14.66 11.11
N LYS A 159 -13.33 15.36 11.80
CA LYS A 159 -11.89 15.23 11.56
C LYS A 159 -11.42 13.95 12.27
N ALA A 160 -10.76 13.07 11.52
CA ALA A 160 -10.17 11.86 12.06
C ALA A 160 -8.93 12.22 12.88
N GLU A 161 -8.89 11.82 14.14
CA GLU A 161 -7.70 11.92 14.99
C GLU A 161 -6.90 10.59 15.00
N SER A 162 -7.49 9.52 14.46
CA SER A 162 -6.91 8.18 14.31
C SER A 162 -7.45 7.51 13.04
N GLU A 163 -7.07 6.26 12.80
CA GLU A 163 -7.55 5.42 11.68
C GLU A 163 -8.97 4.87 11.90
N GLN A 164 -9.71 5.41 12.87
CA GLN A 164 -11.09 5.06 13.18
C GLN A 164 -11.95 6.31 13.36
N LEU A 165 -13.21 6.19 12.92
CA LEU A 165 -14.28 7.14 13.24
C LEU A 165 -15.39 6.41 13.98
N ILE A 166 -15.91 7.05 15.01
CA ILE A 166 -17.04 6.55 15.79
C ILE A 166 -18.20 7.51 15.60
N PHE A 167 -19.35 7.00 15.16
CA PHE A 167 -20.58 7.76 14.96
C PHE A 167 -21.71 7.16 15.79
N GLN A 168 -22.65 8.00 16.20
CA GLN A 168 -23.96 7.57 16.70
C GLN A 168 -24.92 7.65 15.52
N VAL A 169 -25.56 6.53 15.17
CA VAL A 169 -26.33 6.41 13.94
C VAL A 169 -27.68 5.71 14.18
N PRO A 170 -28.69 5.96 13.32
CA PRO A 170 -29.93 5.19 13.35
C PRO A 170 -29.69 3.68 13.17
N ALA A 171 -30.46 2.86 13.88
CA ALA A 171 -30.48 1.42 13.64
C ALA A 171 -31.07 1.12 12.26
N ASN A 172 -30.57 0.07 11.59
CA ASN A 172 -31.06 -0.38 10.27
C ASN A 172 -30.95 0.68 9.15
N GLY A 173 -29.95 1.56 9.21
CA GLY A 173 -29.68 2.51 8.15
C GLY A 173 -28.73 2.00 7.07
N LEU A 174 -28.83 2.60 5.89
CA LEU A 174 -27.84 2.50 4.81
C LEU A 174 -26.92 3.71 4.88
N PHE A 175 -25.61 3.46 4.91
CA PHE A 175 -24.61 4.49 5.11
C PHE A 175 -23.49 4.41 4.07
N TYR A 176 -22.86 5.55 3.81
CA TYR A 176 -21.54 5.63 3.19
C TYR A 176 -20.74 6.78 3.79
N LEU A 177 -19.42 6.78 3.59
CA LEU A 177 -18.53 7.82 4.10
C LEU A 177 -17.90 8.59 2.93
N ARG A 178 -17.79 9.91 3.03
CA ARG A 178 -17.08 10.73 2.03
C ARG A 178 -15.86 11.38 2.65
N ASP A 179 -14.70 11.26 2.00
CA ASP A 179 -13.51 12.07 2.35
C ASP A 179 -13.64 13.45 1.69
N THR A 180 -13.76 14.49 2.52
CA THR A 180 -13.99 15.87 2.05
C THR A 180 -12.80 16.48 1.32
N LYS A 181 -11.60 15.90 1.43
CA LYS A 181 -10.39 16.45 0.77
C LYS A 181 -10.34 16.13 -0.72
N ASN A 182 -10.83 14.95 -1.11
CA ASN A 182 -10.77 14.48 -2.50
C ASN A 182 -12.15 14.53 -3.19
N ASP A 183 -13.22 14.86 -2.46
CA ASP A 183 -14.63 14.71 -2.89
C ASP A 183 -14.94 13.29 -3.42
N VAL A 184 -14.25 12.30 -2.84
CA VAL A 184 -14.40 10.89 -3.21
C VAL A 184 -15.34 10.25 -2.20
N GLU A 185 -16.49 9.81 -2.70
CA GLU A 185 -17.39 8.92 -1.97
C GLU A 185 -16.70 7.57 -1.76
N SER A 186 -16.85 6.99 -0.57
CA SER A 186 -16.48 5.59 -0.38
C SER A 186 -17.29 4.76 -1.37
N HIS A 187 -16.63 4.04 -2.28
CA HIS A 187 -17.29 3.14 -3.25
C HIS A 187 -18.06 1.96 -2.61
N LYS A 188 -18.24 1.97 -1.29
CA LYS A 188 -18.84 0.90 -0.51
C LYS A 188 -19.89 1.48 0.44
N PHE A 189 -21.11 0.98 0.30
CA PHE A 189 -22.18 1.21 1.27
C PHE A 189 -22.06 0.19 2.40
N PHE A 190 -22.58 0.54 3.57
CA PHE A 190 -22.63 -0.37 4.70
C PHE A 190 -23.90 -0.18 5.53
N THR A 191 -24.19 -1.20 6.34
CA THR A 191 -25.21 -1.16 7.38
C THR A 191 -24.55 -1.37 8.75
N VAL A 192 -25.30 -1.14 9.82
CA VAL A 192 -24.83 -1.44 11.19
C VAL A 192 -25.66 -2.56 11.78
N LYS A 193 -25.02 -3.66 12.16
CA LYS A 193 -25.64 -4.81 12.86
C LYS A 193 -24.93 -5.01 14.19
N GLU A 194 -25.69 -5.04 15.29
CA GLU A 194 -25.16 -5.21 16.65
C GLU A 194 -24.03 -4.22 17.01
N GLY A 195 -24.18 -2.96 16.55
CA GLY A 195 -23.18 -1.91 16.76
C GLY A 195 -21.91 -2.04 15.92
N LYS A 196 -21.86 -2.98 14.97
CA LYS A 196 -20.73 -3.18 14.06
C LYS A 196 -21.10 -2.87 12.62
N GLN A 197 -20.17 -2.24 11.92
CA GLN A 197 -20.24 -2.01 10.49
C GLN A 197 -20.23 -3.34 9.72
N VAL A 198 -21.15 -3.47 8.75
CA VAL A 198 -21.24 -4.59 7.82
C VAL A 198 -21.37 -4.03 6.40
N TRP A 199 -20.34 -4.25 5.58
CA TRP A 199 -20.32 -3.83 4.18
C TRP A 199 -21.37 -4.59 3.36
N LEU A 200 -21.94 -3.90 2.37
CA LEU A 200 -22.87 -4.47 1.39
C LEU A 200 -22.16 -4.94 0.12
#